data_AF-A0A423CZB3-F1
#
_entry.id   AF-A0A423CZB3-F1
#
_cell.length_a   1.000
_cell.length_b   1.000
_cell.length_c   1.000
_cell.angle_alpha   90.00
_cell.angle_beta   90.00
_cell.angle_gamma   90.00
#
_symmetry.space_group_name_H-M   'P 1'
#
loop_
_entity.id
_entity.type
_entity.pdbx_description
1 polymer ?
#
loop_
_entity_poly.entity_id
_entity_poly.type
_entity_poly.pdbx_seq_one_letter_code
_entity_poly.pdbx_strand_id
1 'polypeptide(L)'
;MSGNLWVWEEEELLAMRRAFAALKAGQPQAERVSQRRMAAEMGVSVTTLNAYMTGKRALDVKFALMFERLTGIPTRSYSPRLADEIASHRHHHKPAV
;
A
#
# COMPACT_ATOMS: atom_id res chain seq x y z
N MET A 1 -10.45 -0.25 -18.07
CA MET A 1 -10.09 1.14 -17.78
C MET A 1 -10.85 1.54 -16.52
N SER A 2 -10.16 1.67 -15.39
CA SER A 2 -10.75 1.96 -14.08
C SER A 2 -11.01 3.47 -14.00
N GLY A 3 -12.22 3.91 -14.35
CA GLY A 3 -12.52 5.31 -14.64
C GLY A 3 -12.63 6.29 -13.46
N ASN A 4 -11.80 6.18 -12.41
CA ASN A 4 -11.90 7.06 -11.24
C ASN A 4 -10.56 7.44 -10.58
N LEU A 5 -9.44 7.19 -11.25
CA LEU A 5 -8.12 7.59 -10.77
C LEU A 5 -7.51 8.66 -11.66
N TRP A 6 -6.80 9.59 -11.03
CA TRP A 6 -5.95 10.53 -11.76
C TRP A 6 -4.71 9.81 -12.30
N VAL A 7 -4.12 10.33 -13.39
CA VAL A 7 -2.92 9.74 -14.00
C VAL A 7 -1.78 9.56 -12.99
N TRP A 8 -1.59 10.54 -12.10
CA TRP A 8 -0.57 10.47 -11.05
C TRP A 8 -0.88 9.41 -9.97
N GLU A 9 -2.14 9.09 -9.70
CA GLU A 9 -2.52 8.00 -8.77
C GLU A 9 -2.28 6.63 -9.40
N GLU A 10 -2.52 6.50 -10.71
CA GLU A 10 -2.18 5.30 -11.46
C GLU A 10 -0.66 5.05 -11.47
N GLU A 11 0.14 6.11 -11.56
CA GLU A 11 1.60 6.04 -11.46
C GLU A 11 2.07 5.54 -10.08
N GLU A 12 1.51 6.07 -9.00
CA GLU A 12 1.81 5.59 -7.63
C GLU A 12 1.45 4.11 -7.46
N LEU A 13 0.28 3.71 -7.97
CA LEU A 13 -0.15 2.30 -7.97
C LEU A 13 0.77 1.40 -8.79
N LEU A 14 1.21 1.87 -9.95
CA LEU A 14 2.14 1.13 -10.79
C LEU A 14 3.49 0.98 -10.09
N ALA A 15 4.01 2.03 -9.47
CA ALA A 15 5.24 2.00 -8.68
C ALA A 15 5.13 1.01 -7.51
N MET A 16 4.01 1.02 -6.78
CA MET A 16 3.75 0.08 -5.69
C MET A 16 3.71 -1.37 -6.20
N ARG A 17 3.00 -1.62 -7.31
CA ARG A 17 2.95 -2.97 -7.92
C ARG A 17 4.32 -3.46 -8.36
N ARG A 18 5.15 -2.58 -8.92
CA ARG A 18 6.54 -2.90 -9.32
C ARG A 18 7.38 -3.27 -8.11
N ALA A 19 7.34 -2.46 -7.04
CA ALA A 19 8.04 -2.76 -5.79
C ALA A 19 7.59 -4.10 -5.19
N PHE A 20 6.28 -4.37 -5.19
CA PHE A 20 5.72 -5.63 -4.71
C PHE A 20 6.12 -6.83 -5.59
N ALA A 21 6.18 -6.65 -6.91
CA ALA A 21 6.62 -7.68 -7.84
C ALA A 21 8.11 -8.02 -7.63
N ALA A 22 8.95 -7.00 -7.41
CA ALA A 22 10.38 -7.20 -7.11
C ALA A 22 10.58 -7.99 -5.82
N LEU A 23 9.83 -7.67 -4.76
CA LEU A 23 9.85 -8.44 -3.51
C LEU A 23 9.47 -9.91 -3.73
N LYS A 24 8.36 -10.16 -4.46
CA LYS A 24 7.89 -11.52 -4.76
C LYS A 24 8.83 -12.32 -5.66
N ALA A 25 9.63 -11.65 -6.49
CA ALA A 25 10.67 -12.29 -7.30
C ALA A 25 11.83 -12.81 -6.43
N GLY A 26 12.15 -12.12 -5.34
CA GLY A 26 13.17 -12.55 -4.37
C GLY A 26 12.69 -13.57 -3.34
N GLN A 27 11.37 -13.72 -3.15
CA GLN A 27 10.81 -14.65 -2.16
C GLN A 27 10.54 -16.05 -2.73
N PRO A 28 10.89 -17.12 -1.98
CA PRO A 28 10.46 -18.48 -2.28
C PRO A 28 8.93 -18.57 -2.38
N GLN A 29 8.42 -19.46 -3.23
CA GLN A 29 6.97 -19.62 -3.43
C GLN A 29 6.20 -19.90 -2.12
N ALA A 30 6.83 -20.56 -1.15
CA ALA A 30 6.28 -20.85 0.17
C ALA A 30 6.10 -19.59 1.05
N GLU A 31 6.90 -18.54 0.82
CA GLU A 31 6.84 -17.28 1.57
C GLU A 31 6.02 -16.19 0.87
N ARG A 32 5.59 -16.44 -0.38
CA ARG A 32 4.78 -15.49 -1.14
C ARG A 32 3.48 -15.21 -0.40
N VAL A 33 3.37 -13.99 0.11
CA VAL A 33 2.15 -13.52 0.77
C VAL A 33 1.03 -13.45 -0.26
N SER A 34 0.00 -14.27 -0.08
CA SER A 34 -1.19 -14.25 -0.93
C SER A 34 -2.07 -13.05 -0.61
N GLN A 35 -2.85 -12.57 -1.57
CA GLN A 35 -3.82 -11.49 -1.33
C GLN A 35 -4.80 -11.82 -0.19
N ARG A 36 -5.18 -13.09 -0.02
CA ARG A 36 -6.03 -13.53 1.09
C ARG A 36 -5.34 -13.33 2.43
N ARG A 37 -4.06 -13.71 2.53
CA ARG A 37 -3.26 -13.51 3.74
C ARG A 37 -3.05 -12.03 4.01
N MET A 38 -2.68 -11.24 2.99
CA MET A 38 -2.57 -9.78 3.14
C MET A 38 -3.88 -9.19 3.66
N ALA A 39 -5.02 -9.54 3.07
CA ALA A 39 -6.32 -9.03 3.49
C ALA A 39 -6.64 -9.37 4.96
N ALA A 40 -6.38 -10.62 5.37
CA ALA A 40 -6.56 -11.08 6.74
C ALA A 40 -5.65 -10.33 7.74
N GLU A 41 -4.36 -10.20 7.43
CA GLU A 41 -3.39 -9.45 8.24
C GLU A 41 -3.72 -7.95 8.30
N MET A 42 -4.30 -7.43 7.22
CA MET A 42 -4.78 -6.05 7.13
C MET A 42 -6.13 -5.84 7.84
N GLY A 43 -6.84 -6.89 8.24
CA GLY A 43 -8.20 -6.78 8.76
C GLY A 43 -9.19 -6.18 7.75
N VAL A 44 -8.94 -6.31 6.45
CA VAL A 44 -9.83 -5.84 5.37
C VAL A 44 -10.33 -7.00 4.54
N SER A 45 -11.41 -6.81 3.79
CA SER A 45 -11.88 -7.83 2.86
C SER A 45 -10.91 -8.00 1.69
N VAL A 46 -10.84 -9.21 1.12
CA VAL A 46 -10.06 -9.47 -0.11
C VAL A 46 -10.54 -8.58 -1.26
N THR A 47 -11.84 -8.27 -1.31
CA THR A 47 -12.42 -7.36 -2.30
C THR A 47 -11.88 -5.94 -2.13
N THR A 48 -11.76 -5.46 -0.89
CA THR A 48 -11.18 -4.15 -0.57
C THR A 48 -9.71 -4.11 -0.99
N LEU A 49 -8.93 -5.12 -0.61
CA LEU A 49 -7.53 -5.24 -1.05
C LEU A 49 -7.41 -5.26 -2.58
N ASN A 50 -8.28 -6.03 -3.25
CA ASN A 50 -8.29 -6.10 -4.70
C ASN A 50 -8.64 -4.76 -5.34
N ALA A 51 -9.50 -3.94 -4.73
CA ALA A 51 -9.82 -2.60 -5.24
C ALA A 51 -8.59 -1.68 -5.26
N TYR A 52 -7.76 -1.69 -4.22
CA TYR A 52 -6.46 -1.00 -4.22
C TYR A 52 -5.52 -1.62 -5.24
N MET A 53 -5.35 -2.95 -5.20
CA MET A 53 -4.41 -3.65 -6.08
C MET A 53 -4.76 -3.54 -7.55
N THR A 54 -6.02 -3.34 -7.94
CA THR A 54 -6.48 -3.17 -9.32
C THR A 54 -6.60 -1.71 -9.76
N GLY A 55 -6.37 -0.76 -8.86
CA GLY A 55 -6.55 0.67 -9.17
C GLY A 55 -8.02 1.04 -9.38
N LYS A 56 -8.94 0.34 -8.70
CA LYS A 56 -10.32 0.82 -8.55
C LYS A 56 -10.44 1.84 -7.41
N ARG A 57 -9.40 1.97 -6.59
CA ARG A 57 -9.32 2.87 -5.45
C ARG A 57 -7.90 3.44 -5.34
N ALA A 58 -7.79 4.72 -5.04
CA ALA A 58 -6.52 5.41 -4.82
C ALA A 58 -5.84 4.88 -3.55
N LEU A 59 -4.51 4.95 -3.50
CA LEU A 59 -3.76 4.60 -2.31
C LEU A 59 -3.99 5.65 -1.22
N ASP A 60 -4.25 5.18 0.00
CA ASP A 60 -4.39 6.03 1.17
C ASP A 60 -3.31 5.72 2.22
N VAL A 61 -3.16 6.63 3.19
CA VAL A 61 -2.18 6.53 4.28
C VAL A 61 -2.32 5.22 5.06
N LYS A 62 -3.57 4.79 5.31
CA LYS A 62 -3.84 3.58 6.09
C LYS A 62 -3.35 2.34 5.35
N PHE A 63 -3.68 2.23 4.06
CA PHE A 63 -3.21 1.16 3.20
C PHE A 63 -1.68 1.15 3.12
N ALA A 64 -1.05 2.31 2.91
CA ALA A 64 0.40 2.43 2.81
C ALA A 64 1.11 1.96 4.09
N LEU A 65 0.66 2.40 5.27
CA LEU A 65 1.19 1.96 6.56
C LEU A 65 1.09 0.44 6.75
N MET A 66 -0.05 -0.14 6.39
CA MET A 66 -0.28 -1.58 6.52
C MET A 66 0.54 -2.38 5.51
N PHE A 67 0.65 -1.87 4.28
CA PHE A 67 1.46 -2.46 3.22
C PHE A 67 2.95 -2.47 3.60
N GLU A 68 3.45 -1.35 4.12
CA GLU A 68 4.82 -1.23 4.63
C GLU A 68 5.08 -2.20 5.78
N ARG A 69 4.18 -2.32 6.75
CA ARG A 69 4.31 -3.29 7.85
C ARG A 69 4.35 -4.75 7.39
N LEU A 70 3.57 -5.10 6.37
CA LEU A 70 3.45 -6.48 5.90
C LEU A 70 4.53 -6.90 4.93
N THR A 71 5.00 -5.95 4.11
CA THR A 71 5.96 -6.24 3.03
C THR A 71 7.36 -5.74 3.33
N GLY A 72 7.52 -4.86 4.32
CA GLY A 72 8.76 -4.14 4.60
C GLY A 72 9.11 -3.07 3.56
N ILE A 73 8.27 -2.86 2.53
CA ILE A 73 8.53 -1.88 1.47
C ILE A 73 8.18 -0.49 2.01
N PRO A 74 9.15 0.44 2.10
CA PRO A 74 8.86 1.77 2.61
C PRO A 74 7.95 2.54 1.65
N THR A 75 6.96 3.23 2.21
CA THR A 75 5.96 3.99 1.45
C THR A 75 6.60 4.98 0.47
N ARG A 76 7.70 5.60 0.88
CA ARG A 76 8.45 6.59 0.10
C ARG A 76 8.98 6.05 -1.23
N SER A 77 9.14 4.74 -1.38
CA SER A 77 9.62 4.12 -2.63
C SER A 77 8.59 4.12 -3.75
N TYR A 78 7.29 4.25 -3.44
CA TYR A 78 6.22 4.28 -4.44
C TYR A 78 5.31 5.51 -4.36
N SER A 79 5.24 6.17 -3.20
CA SER A 79 4.51 7.41 -3.02
C SER A 79 5.23 8.30 -2.00
N PRO A 80 6.01 9.29 -2.46
CA PRO A 80 6.59 10.30 -1.58
C PRO A 80 5.51 11.09 -0.83
N ARG A 81 4.40 11.42 -1.51
CA ARG A 81 3.29 12.17 -0.91
C ARG A 81 2.69 11.44 0.30
N LEU A 82 2.39 10.15 0.17
CA LEU A 82 1.87 9.36 1.29
C LEU A 82 2.92 9.20 2.39
N ALA A 83 4.21 9.10 2.05
CA ALA A 83 5.27 9.05 3.03
C ALA A 83 5.38 10.36 3.84
N ASP A 84 5.28 11.51 3.18
CA ASP A 84 5.28 12.82 3.81
C ASP A 84 4.01 13.03 4.65
N GLU A 85 2.87 12.53 4.19
CA GLU A 85 1.60 12.54 4.91
C GLU A 85 1.65 11.63 6.16
N ILE A 86 2.26 10.44 6.06
CA ILE A 86 2.53 9.54 7.19
C ILE A 86 3.46 10.22 8.20
N ALA A 87 4.54 10.84 7.74
CA ALA A 87 5.47 11.56 8.60
C ALA A 87 4.77 12.71 9.32
N SER A 88 3.97 13.50 8.60
CA SER A 88 3.19 14.61 9.15
C SER A 88 2.15 14.14 10.18
N HIS A 89 1.44 13.04 9.93
CA HIS A 89 0.47 12.48 10.87
C HIS A 89 1.13 11.90 12.13
N ARG A 90 2.35 11.37 12.03
CA ARG A 90 3.14 10.97 13.21
C ARG A 90 3.51 12.15 14.11
N HIS A 91 3.51 13.38 13.58
CA HIS A 91 3.73 14.61 14.35
C HIS A 91 2.43 15.23 14.92
N HIS A 92 1.25 14.75 14.54
CA HIS A 92 -0.04 15.23 15.07
C HIS A 92 -0.56 14.45 16.28
N HIS A 93 0.33 13.85 17.08
CA HIS A 93 -0.04 13.49 18.45
C HIS A 93 -0.05 14.77 19.29
N LYS A 94 -1.24 15.38 19.41
CA LYS A 94 -1.52 16.37 20.45
C LYS A 94 -1.08 15.78 21.80
N PRO A 95 -0.21 16.43 22.59
CA PRO A 95 0.04 15.98 23.94
C PRO A 95 -1.28 16.11 24.70
N ALA A 96 -1.72 15.02 25.33
CA ALA A 96 -2.78 15.08 26.31
C ALA A 96 -2.25 15.88 27.50
N VAL A 97 -2.73 17.10 27.65
CA VAL A 97 -2.73 17.88 28.89
C VAL A 97 -4.13 18.46 29.04
#